data_AF-A0A8K0ISS6-F1
#
_entry.id   AF-A0A8K0ISS6-F1
#
_cell.length_a   1.000
_cell.length_b   1.000
_cell.length_c   1.000
_cell.angle_alpha   90.00
_cell.angle_beta   90.00
_cell.angle_gamma   90.00
#
_symmetry.space_group_name_H-M   'P 1'
#
loop_
_entity.id
_entity.type
_entity.pdbx_description
1 polymer ?
#
loop_
_entity_poly.entity_id
_entity_poly.type
_entity_poly.pdbx_seq_one_letter_code
_entity_poly.pdbx_strand_id
1 'polypeptide(L)' 'MAPEMIEEKSHTRKVDMYSFGIVLWELLIALIPFQDMTPEQAAYAVAQNV' A
#
# COMPACT_ATOMS: atom_id res chain seq x y z
N MET A 1 0.31 -3.91 0.74
CA MET A 1 1.28 -4.44 -0.26
C MET A 1 1.44 -3.41 -1.36
N ALA A 2 2.60 -3.30 -2.00
CA ALA A 2 2.75 -2.43 -3.17
C ALA A 2 1.88 -2.92 -4.34
N PRO A 3 1.35 -2.01 -5.19
CA PRO A 3 0.44 -2.36 -6.28
C PRO A 3 0.98 -3.48 -7.19
N GLU A 4 2.26 -3.39 -7.57
CA GLU A 4 2.91 -4.36 -8.45
C GLU A 4 3.00 -5.77 -7.85
N MET A 5 3.00 -5.89 -6.51
CA MET A 5 2.98 -7.19 -5.85
C MET A 5 1.58 -7.80 -5.85
N ILE A 6 0.53 -6.98 -5.80
CA ILE A 6 -0.87 -7.45 -5.86
C ILE A 6 -1.21 -7.92 -7.27
N GLU A 7 -0.68 -7.24 -8.28
CA GLU A 7 -0.85 -7.58 -9.69
C GLU A 7 0.10 -8.70 -10.18
N GLU A 8 0.87 -9.31 -9.28
CA GLU A 8 1.89 -10.35 -9.59
C GLU A 8 2.89 -9.92 -10.68
N LYS A 9 3.19 -8.61 -10.77
CA LYS A 9 4.17 -8.06 -11.71
C LYS A 9 5.59 -8.20 -11.17
N SER A 10 6.56 -7.96 -12.05
CA SER A 10 7.98 -7.89 -11.65
C SER A 10 8.17 -6.78 -10.61
N HIS A 11 8.55 -7.17 -9.40
CA HIS A 11 8.84 -6.25 -8.32
C HIS A 11 10.35 -6.04 -8.19
N THR A 12 10.71 -4.84 -7.76
CA THR A 12 12.10 -4.44 -7.51
C THR A 12 12.18 -3.81 -6.12
N ARG A 13 13.32 -3.23 -5.74
CA ARG A 13 13.48 -2.43 -4.50
C ARG A 13 12.47 -1.28 -4.34
N LYS A 14 11.66 -0.98 -5.37
CA LYS A 14 10.56 -0.01 -5.30
C LYS A 14 9.44 -0.45 -4.35
N VAL A 15 9.25 -1.76 -4.11
CA VAL A 15 8.25 -2.25 -3.14
C VAL A 15 8.59 -1.86 -1.71
N ASP A 16 9.89 -1.86 -1.36
CA ASP A 16 10.37 -1.42 -0.05
C ASP A 16 10.24 0.10 0.10
N MET A 17 10.38 0.84 -1.00
CA MET A 17 10.16 2.29 -1.01
C MET A 17 8.69 2.63 -0.79
N TYR A 18 7.78 1.82 -1.34
CA TYR A 18 6.34 1.95 -1.10
C TYR A 18 6.01 1.70 0.37
N SER A 19 6.50 0.60 0.97
CA SER A 19 6.26 0.31 2.38
C SER A 19 6.85 1.37 3.31
N PHE A 20 8.03 1.91 2.99
CA PHE A 20 8.60 3.07 3.70
C PHE A 20 7.68 4.29 3.64
N GLY A 21 7.10 4.60 2.48
CA GLY A 21 6.14 5.70 2.32
C GLY A 21 4.89 5.54 3.17
N ILE A 22 4.35 4.32 3.27
CA ILE A 22 3.19 4.02 4.12
C ILE A 22 3.53 4.20 5.61
N VAL A 23 4.69 3.72 6.06
CA VAL A 23 5.14 3.91 7.45
C VAL A 23 5.37 5.39 7.75
N LEU A 24 6.00 6.14 6.84
CA LEU A 24 6.21 7.58 7.01
C LEU A 24 4.86 8.32 7.09
N TRP A 25 3.90 7.97 6.24
CA TRP A 25 2.55 8.54 6.29
C TRP A 25 1.86 8.23 7.62
N GLU A 26 1.94 6.98 8.11
CA GLU A 26 1.38 6.58 9.41
C GLU A 26 1.99 7.39 10.57
N LEU A 27 3.31 7.61 10.55
CA LEU A 27 3.99 8.43 11.56
C LEU A 27 3.58 9.90 11.54
N LEU A 28 3.33 10.46 10.35
CA LEU A 28 2.95 11.87 10.19
C LEU A 28 1.49 12.13 10.56
N ILE A 29 0.60 11.21 10.21
CA ILE A 29 -0.85 11.37 10.36
C ILE A 29 -1.35 10.74 11.66
N ALA A 30 -0.59 9.83 12.26
CA ALA A 30 -0.95 9.07 13.46
C ALA A 30 -2.28 8.31 13.31
N LEU A 31 -2.55 7.81 12.10
CA LEU A 31 -3.70 6.99 11.76
C LEU A 31 -3.27 5.72 11.06
N ILE A 32 -4.04 4.65 11.24
CA ILE A 32 -3.81 3.37 10.57
C ILE A 32 -4.25 3.51 9.10
N PRO A 33 -3.37 3.24 8.13
CA PRO A 33 -3.74 3.26 6.71
C PRO A 33 -4.89 2.28 6.43
N PHE A 34 -5.89 2.73 5.67
CA PHE A 34 -7.05 1.91 5.26
C PHE A 34 -7.87 1.31 6.43
N GLN A 35 -7.89 1.96 7.60
CA GLN A 35 -8.56 1.44 8.80
C GLN A 35 -10.05 1.07 8.61
N ASP A 36 -10.74 1.71 7.67
CA ASP A 36 -12.17 1.51 7.39
C ASP A 36 -12.42 0.52 6.23
N MET A 37 -11.39 -0.17 5.75
CA MET A 37 -11.47 -1.10 4.63
C MET A 37 -11.16 -2.53 5.08
N THR A 38 -11.81 -3.51 4.44
CA THR A 38 -11.33 -4.90 4.54
C THR A 38 -9.99 -5.05 3.79
N PRO A 39 -9.20 -6.09 4.09
CA PRO A 39 -7.94 -6.34 3.37
C PRO A 39 -8.13 -6.42 1.85
N GLU A 40 -9.23 -7.00 1.38
CA GLU A 40 -9.55 -7.12 -0.04
C GLU A 40 -9.89 -5.75 -0.67
N GLN A 41 -10.65 -4.92 0.04
CA GLN A 41 -10.96 -3.55 -0.40
C GLN A 41 -9.70 -2.68 -0.47
N ALA A 42 -8.82 -2.78 0.53
CA ALA A 42 -7.55 -2.08 0.53
C ALA A 42 -6.64 -2.55 -0.62
N ALA A 43 -6.56 -3.86 -0.86
CA ALA A 43 -5.80 -4.41 -1.98
C ALA A 43 -6.33 -3.91 -3.33
N TYR A 44 -7.65 -3.86 -3.50
CA TYR A 44 -8.27 -3.33 -4.72
C TYR A 44 -7.99 -1.83 -4.90
N ALA A 45 -8.15 -1.02 -3.84
CA ALA A 45 -7.89 0.42 -3.88
C ALA A 45 -6.43 0.74 -4.25
N VAL A 46 -5.47 -0.01 -3.69
CA VAL A 46 -4.05 0.14 -3.98
C VAL A 46 -3.71 -0.29 -5.41
N ALA A 47 -4.33 -1.34 -5.94
CA ALA A 47 -4.04 -1.83 -7.29
C ALA A 47 -4.65 -0.98 -8.42
N GLN A 48 -5.77 -0.31 -8.18
CA GLN A 48 -6.56 0.35 -9.24
C GLN A 48 -6.24 1.84 -9.47
N ASN A 49 -5.26 2.44 -8.76
CA ASN A 49 -4.84 3.85 -8.95
C ASN A 49 -6.06 4.81 -9.01
N VAL A 50 -6.95 4.74 -8.03
CA VAL A 50 -8.12 5.65 -7.91
C VAL A 50 -7.70 6.95 -7.25
#